data_AF-F9FRN3-F1
#
_entry.id   AF-F9FRN3-F1
#
_cell.length_a   1.000
_cell.length_b   1.000
_cell.length_c   1.000
_cell.angle_alpha   90.00
_cell.angle_beta   90.00
_cell.angle_gamma   90.00
#
_symmetry.space_group_name_H-M   'P 1'
#
loop_
_entity.id
_entity.type
_entity.pdbx_description
1 polymer ?
#
loop_
_entity_poly.entity_id
_entity_poly.type
_entity_poly.pdbx_seq_one_letter_code
_entity_poly.pdbx_strand_id
1 'polypeptide(L)'
;MDKSGKEIASLAYKPPFPPTSSLVSQDDLVLPAAFNDISPLARELQLLRYEARDEVHRFLCAFFDLSRFNAIRKMLWLIAVHGAPRSLYYQKFLRREIVIAEELDLHLVWAKSRIFIKPLPDFLLNYDFWEANISCDPQLHRAACGLLYSYCGLIRFGHDLRVAQESRLINENLDYRAWSEFARIILPNLNPKDSNIMDKRFQYGELRLNRLDTIYRYSPYKFSISSILQGFPHALTESYVPYMDQYNNAVS
;
A
#
# COMPACT_ATOMS: atom_id res chain seq x y z
N MET A 1 -2.09 5.74 46.54
CA MET A 1 -2.42 6.72 45.48
C MET A 1 -1.14 7.38 45.07
N ASP A 2 -0.56 6.96 43.96
CA ASP A 2 0.48 7.75 43.30
C ASP A 2 0.20 7.71 41.81
N LYS A 3 -0.11 8.90 41.27
CA LYS A 3 -0.50 9.12 39.88
C LYS A 3 0.75 9.53 39.12
N SER A 4 0.91 8.87 37.97
CA SER A 4 1.11 9.48 36.66
C SER A 4 2.44 10.20 36.40
N GLY A 5 3.05 9.81 35.29
CA GLY A 5 4.15 10.55 34.67
C GLY A 5 5.06 9.71 33.78
N LYS A 6 4.56 8.65 33.12
CA LYS A 6 5.34 8.01 32.06
C LYS A 6 5.13 8.83 30.79
N GLU A 7 6.01 9.80 30.58
CA GLU A 7 6.21 10.43 29.27
C GLU A 7 6.42 9.31 28.25
N ILE A 8 5.41 9.05 27.43
CA ILE A 8 5.58 8.25 26.22
C ILE A 8 6.19 9.23 25.22
N ALA A 9 7.52 9.42 25.30
CA ALA A 9 8.25 9.95 24.17
C ALA A 9 7.91 9.04 22.98
N SER A 10 7.19 9.58 21.99
CA SER A 10 6.91 8.83 20.76
C SER A 10 8.25 8.49 20.14
N LEU A 11 8.66 7.22 20.24
CA LEU A 11 9.85 6.73 19.57
C LEU A 11 9.66 6.99 18.07
N ALA A 12 10.37 7.97 17.54
CA ALA A 12 10.41 8.22 16.11
C ALA A 12 10.86 6.92 15.43
N TYR A 13 10.11 6.47 14.44
CA TYR A 13 10.46 5.28 13.70
C TYR A 13 11.72 5.56 12.89
N LYS A 14 12.51 4.52 12.61
CA LYS A 14 13.68 4.63 11.74
C LYS A 14 13.41 4.02 10.36
N PRO A 15 14.06 4.51 9.30
CA PRO A 15 14.01 3.85 8.00
C PRO A 15 14.45 2.37 8.12
N PRO A 16 13.89 1.44 7.33
CA PRO A 16 14.18 0.01 7.44
C PRO A 16 15.53 -0.41 6.85
N PHE A 17 16.34 0.54 6.37
CA PHE A 17 17.68 0.37 5.81
C PHE A 17 18.57 1.56 6.21
N PRO A 18 19.91 1.43 6.18
CA PRO A 18 20.83 2.54 6.43
C PRO A 18 21.00 3.46 5.21
N PRO A 19 21.54 4.69 5.38
CA PRO A 19 21.74 5.64 4.28
C PRO A 19 22.57 5.08 3.11
N THR A 20 23.58 4.26 3.42
CA THR A 20 24.47 3.63 2.42
C THR A 20 23.77 2.63 1.50
N SER A 21 22.54 2.22 1.83
CA SER A 21 21.73 1.29 1.04
C SER A 21 20.64 1.99 0.25
N SER A 22 20.60 3.32 0.25
CA SER A 22 19.69 4.10 -0.59
C SER A 22 19.93 3.77 -2.06
N LEU A 23 18.89 3.34 -2.78
CA LEU A 23 19.00 2.97 -4.20
C LEU A 23 18.76 4.16 -5.13
N VAL A 24 18.07 5.20 -4.64
CA VAL A 24 17.76 6.42 -5.38
C VAL A 24 18.36 7.61 -4.65
N SER A 25 19.02 8.51 -5.38
CA SER A 25 19.57 9.75 -4.82
C SER A 25 18.46 10.78 -4.59
N GLN A 26 18.70 11.75 -3.71
CA GLN A 26 17.74 12.81 -3.44
C GLN A 26 17.47 13.69 -4.68
N ASP A 27 18.48 13.87 -5.53
CA ASP A 27 18.39 14.69 -6.75
C ASP A 27 17.59 14.03 -7.86
N ASP A 28 17.48 12.69 -7.83
CA ASP A 28 16.71 11.90 -8.81
C ASP A 28 15.26 11.69 -8.39
N LEU A 29 14.86 12.15 -7.20
CA LEU A 29 13.50 11.98 -6.70
C LEU A 29 12.51 12.87 -7.45
N VAL A 30 11.58 12.24 -8.16
CA VAL A 30 10.46 12.91 -8.81
C VAL A 30 9.16 12.55 -8.11
N LEU A 31 8.53 13.55 -7.50
CA LEU A 31 7.18 13.44 -6.95
C LEU A 31 6.15 13.91 -8.00
N PRO A 32 4.89 13.42 -7.93
CA PRO A 32 3.84 13.91 -8.82
C PRO A 32 3.58 15.39 -8.59
N ALA A 33 3.20 16.13 -9.64
CA ALA A 33 2.89 17.55 -9.51
C ALA A 33 1.61 17.81 -8.69
N ALA A 34 0.71 16.84 -8.61
CA ALA A 34 -0.56 16.96 -7.93
C ALA A 34 -1.07 15.61 -7.44
N PHE A 35 -2.00 15.63 -6.49
CA PHE A 35 -2.64 14.44 -5.94
C PHE A 35 -4.11 14.70 -5.61
N ASN A 36 -4.89 13.64 -5.50
CA ASN A 36 -6.26 13.72 -4.99
C ASN A 36 -6.23 13.58 -3.47
N ASP A 37 -6.90 14.49 -2.75
CA ASP A 37 -7.04 14.38 -1.30
C ASP A 37 -7.91 13.16 -0.91
N ILE A 38 -7.77 12.70 0.33
CA ILE A 38 -8.52 11.56 0.90
C ILE A 38 -10.02 11.86 0.98
N SER A 39 -10.41 13.14 1.02
CA SER A 39 -11.80 13.56 1.23
C SER A 39 -12.75 12.94 0.18
N PRO A 40 -13.69 12.06 0.59
CA PRO A 40 -14.62 11.42 -0.34
C PRO A 40 -15.69 12.40 -0.87
N LEU A 41 -15.82 13.58 -0.25
CA LEU A 41 -16.80 14.60 -0.61
C LEU A 41 -16.29 15.58 -1.68
N ALA A 42 -14.97 15.72 -1.81
CA ALA A 42 -14.33 16.63 -2.74
C ALA A 42 -13.02 15.99 -3.22
N ARG A 43 -13.07 15.23 -4.34
CA ARG A 43 -11.87 14.78 -5.07
C ARG A 43 -11.26 15.98 -5.80
N GLU A 44 -10.85 16.97 -5.04
CA GLU A 44 -10.20 18.16 -5.56
C GLU A 44 -8.74 17.84 -5.82
N LEU A 45 -8.27 18.24 -7.01
CA LEU A 45 -6.88 18.12 -7.39
C LEU A 45 -6.06 19.12 -6.58
N GLN A 46 -5.18 18.61 -5.73
CA GLN A 46 -4.30 19.40 -4.89
C GLN A 46 -2.91 19.47 -5.51
N LEU A 47 -2.34 20.67 -5.60
CA LEU A 47 -0.94 20.86 -5.99
C LEU A 47 -0.03 20.25 -4.92
N LEU A 48 1.07 19.63 -5.34
CA LEU A 48 2.12 19.14 -4.45
C LEU A 48 3.40 19.96 -4.65
N ARG A 49 3.76 20.75 -3.64
CA ARG A 49 5.05 21.44 -3.56
C ARG A 49 5.95 20.70 -2.58
N TYR A 50 7.14 20.34 -3.04
CA TYR A 50 8.07 19.55 -2.24
C TYR A 50 8.55 20.29 -0.98
N GLU A 51 8.65 21.62 -1.06
CA GLU A 51 9.11 22.47 0.04
C GLU A 51 8.08 22.58 1.18
N ALA A 52 6.81 22.31 0.88
CA ALA A 52 5.72 22.42 1.83
C ALA A 52 5.45 21.08 2.51
N ARG A 53 6.07 20.88 3.69
CA ARG A 53 5.98 19.64 4.48
C ARG A 53 4.55 19.15 4.70
N ASP A 54 3.61 20.07 4.92
CA ASP A 54 2.19 19.73 5.14
C ASP A 54 1.53 19.19 3.86
N GLU A 55 1.92 19.67 2.67
CA GLU A 55 1.43 19.16 1.39
C GLU A 55 1.97 17.76 1.11
N VAL A 56 3.28 17.55 1.34
CA VAL A 56 3.92 16.22 1.24
C VAL A 56 3.26 15.24 2.21
N HIS A 57 3.00 15.66 3.45
CA HIS A 57 2.33 14.82 4.44
C HIS A 57 0.92 14.43 3.99
N ARG A 58 0.10 15.38 3.49
CA ARG A 58 -1.24 15.07 2.94
C ARG A 58 -1.18 14.13 1.75
N PHE A 59 -0.22 14.36 0.84
CA PHE A 59 0.04 13.45 -0.28
C PHE A 59 0.35 12.04 0.21
N LEU A 60 1.25 11.87 1.17
CA LEU A 60 1.61 10.56 1.71
C LEU A 60 0.42 9.88 2.40
N CYS A 61 -0.38 10.63 3.16
CA CYS A 61 -1.61 10.12 3.76
C CYS A 61 -2.57 9.58 2.69
N ALA A 62 -2.76 10.31 1.57
CA ALA A 62 -3.58 9.83 0.45
C ALA A 62 -2.93 8.63 -0.26
N PHE A 63 -1.63 8.68 -0.50
CA PHE A 63 -0.87 7.66 -1.22
C PHE A 63 -0.85 6.31 -0.49
N PHE A 64 -0.80 6.36 0.85
CA PHE A 64 -0.78 5.21 1.75
C PHE A 64 -2.14 4.92 2.41
N ASP A 65 -3.25 5.43 1.86
CA ASP A 65 -4.56 5.19 2.45
C ASP A 65 -4.94 3.71 2.47
N LEU A 66 -5.30 3.23 3.65
CA LEU A 66 -5.76 1.87 3.94
C LEU A 66 -7.09 1.89 4.72
N SER A 67 -7.78 3.02 4.75
CA SER A 67 -9.05 3.23 5.45
C SER A 67 -10.06 2.11 5.17
N ARG A 68 -10.22 1.73 3.90
CA ARG A 68 -11.10 0.66 3.44
C ARG A 68 -10.72 -0.68 4.08
N PHE A 69 -9.45 -1.04 4.13
CA PHE A 69 -9.03 -2.27 4.81
C PHE A 69 -9.23 -2.24 6.32
N ASN A 70 -9.05 -1.09 6.96
CA ASN A 70 -9.21 -0.96 8.41
C ASN A 70 -10.62 -1.37 8.87
N ALA A 71 -11.65 -1.07 8.07
CA ALA A 71 -13.03 -1.46 8.34
C ALA A 71 -13.23 -3.00 8.39
N ILE A 72 -12.51 -3.73 7.54
CA ILE A 72 -12.65 -5.20 7.40
C ILE A 72 -11.50 -5.98 8.05
N ARG A 73 -10.55 -5.29 8.70
CA ARG A 73 -9.29 -5.86 9.20
C ARG A 73 -9.48 -7.09 10.09
N LYS A 74 -10.53 -7.10 10.93
CA LYS A 74 -10.85 -8.22 11.83
C LYS A 74 -11.40 -9.46 11.11
N MET A 75 -11.85 -9.32 9.87
CA MET A 75 -12.46 -10.38 9.08
C MET A 75 -11.55 -10.87 7.94
N LEU A 76 -10.41 -10.22 7.69
CA LEU A 76 -9.48 -10.61 6.62
C LEU A 76 -9.04 -12.07 6.73
N TRP A 77 -8.82 -12.58 7.95
CA TRP A 77 -8.43 -13.97 8.18
C TRP A 77 -9.45 -15.00 7.68
N LEU A 78 -10.73 -14.62 7.51
CA LEU A 78 -11.77 -15.50 6.95
C LEU A 78 -11.60 -15.72 5.44
N ILE A 79 -11.01 -14.74 4.75
CA ILE A 79 -11.00 -14.70 3.29
C ILE A 79 -9.62 -14.73 2.66
N ALA A 80 -8.58 -14.48 3.45
CA ALA A 80 -7.23 -14.28 2.99
C ALA A 80 -6.27 -15.29 3.62
N VAL A 81 -5.25 -15.66 2.87
CA VAL A 81 -4.18 -16.54 3.35
C VAL A 81 -3.00 -15.67 3.78
N HIS A 82 -2.42 -16.01 4.93
CA HIS A 82 -1.22 -15.33 5.43
C HIS A 82 -0.01 -15.67 4.57
N GLY A 83 0.89 -14.70 4.39
CA GLY A 83 2.18 -14.89 3.73
C GLY A 83 2.47 -13.83 2.67
N ALA A 84 3.72 -13.81 2.20
CA ALA A 84 4.16 -12.93 1.12
C ALA A 84 3.42 -13.21 -0.19
N PRO A 85 3.29 -12.20 -1.08
CA PRO A 85 2.74 -12.42 -2.42
C PRO A 85 3.59 -13.38 -3.24
N ARG A 86 2.99 -14.05 -4.22
CA ARG A 86 3.74 -14.84 -5.20
C ARG A 86 4.50 -13.90 -6.14
N SER A 87 5.66 -14.35 -6.63
CA SER A 87 6.53 -13.52 -7.47
C SER A 87 5.84 -13.11 -8.78
N LEU A 88 6.31 -12.02 -9.40
CA LEU A 88 5.71 -11.45 -10.61
C LEU A 88 5.72 -12.42 -11.78
N TYR A 89 6.80 -13.17 -11.96
CA TYR A 89 6.85 -14.19 -13.01
C TYR A 89 5.86 -15.33 -12.73
N TYR A 90 5.65 -15.68 -11.46
CA TYR A 90 4.60 -16.63 -11.10
C TYR A 90 3.19 -16.08 -11.38
N GLN A 91 2.96 -14.77 -11.23
CA GLN A 91 1.69 -14.15 -11.65
C GLN A 91 1.47 -14.33 -13.17
N LYS A 92 2.51 -14.11 -13.99
CA LYS A 92 2.48 -14.39 -15.43
C LYS A 92 2.21 -15.87 -15.72
N PHE A 93 2.84 -16.78 -14.99
CA PHE A 93 2.58 -18.23 -15.10
C PHE A 93 1.12 -18.58 -14.82
N LEU A 94 0.49 -17.93 -13.83
CA LEU A 94 -0.95 -18.04 -13.55
C LEU A 94 -1.84 -17.37 -14.61
N ARG A 95 -1.26 -16.83 -15.68
CA ARG A 95 -1.95 -16.06 -16.73
C ARG A 95 -2.70 -14.86 -16.17
N ARG A 96 -2.16 -14.24 -15.12
CA ARG A 96 -2.67 -12.98 -14.60
C ARG A 96 -2.01 -11.82 -15.34
N GLU A 97 -2.85 -10.99 -15.94
CA GLU A 97 -2.50 -9.65 -16.38
C GLU A 97 -2.20 -8.78 -15.15
N ILE A 98 -1.04 -8.12 -15.17
CA ILE A 98 -0.62 -7.19 -14.13
C ILE A 98 -1.20 -5.82 -14.49
N VAL A 99 -2.06 -5.29 -13.63
CA VAL A 99 -2.71 -4.00 -13.83
C VAL A 99 -2.18 -3.02 -12.79
N ILE A 100 -1.73 -1.85 -13.23
CA ILE A 100 -1.30 -0.77 -12.33
C ILE A 100 -2.50 -0.27 -11.55
N ALA A 101 -2.33 -0.13 -10.24
CA ALA A 101 -3.32 0.50 -9.35
C ALA A 101 -2.69 1.70 -8.65
N GLU A 102 -3.43 2.80 -8.50
CA GLU A 102 -2.91 3.96 -7.78
C GLU A 102 -3.15 3.81 -6.28
N GLU A 103 -4.28 3.23 -5.89
CA GLU A 103 -4.69 3.06 -4.50
C GLU A 103 -3.94 1.90 -3.84
N LEU A 104 -3.43 2.13 -2.62
CA LEU A 104 -2.71 1.11 -1.87
C LEU A 104 -3.63 -0.04 -1.45
N ASP A 105 -4.92 0.24 -1.26
CA ASP A 105 -5.88 -0.78 -0.89
C ASP A 105 -6.17 -1.80 -2.02
N LEU A 106 -5.83 -1.50 -3.26
CA LEU A 106 -5.92 -2.44 -4.38
C LEU A 106 -4.64 -3.25 -4.58
N HIS A 107 -3.52 -2.83 -3.97
CA HIS A 107 -2.26 -3.53 -4.11
C HIS A 107 -2.43 -5.00 -3.71
N LEU A 108 -2.10 -5.93 -4.61
CA LEU A 108 -2.24 -7.39 -4.50
C LEU A 108 -3.68 -7.92 -4.41
N VAL A 109 -4.68 -7.11 -4.77
CA VAL A 109 -6.03 -7.59 -5.01
C VAL A 109 -6.09 -8.21 -6.40
N TRP A 110 -6.76 -9.35 -6.55
CA TRP A 110 -6.89 -10.03 -7.84
C TRP A 110 -8.31 -10.53 -8.10
N ALA A 111 -8.68 -10.55 -9.38
CA ALA A 111 -9.98 -10.99 -9.87
C ALA A 111 -9.81 -11.64 -11.25
N LYS A 112 -10.45 -12.79 -11.50
CA LYS A 112 -10.28 -13.58 -12.73
C LYS A 112 -8.79 -13.74 -13.06
N SER A 113 -8.38 -13.23 -14.22
CA SER A 113 -7.03 -13.25 -14.79
C SER A 113 -6.32 -11.90 -14.63
N ARG A 114 -6.66 -11.09 -13.62
CA ARG A 114 -6.03 -9.78 -13.35
C ARG A 114 -5.56 -9.70 -11.91
N ILE A 115 -4.40 -9.09 -11.70
CA ILE A 115 -3.90 -8.70 -10.39
C ILE A 115 -3.54 -7.21 -10.42
N PHE A 116 -4.04 -6.48 -9.44
CA PHE A 116 -3.80 -5.05 -9.26
C PHE A 116 -2.56 -4.87 -8.41
N ILE A 117 -1.59 -4.11 -8.90
CA ILE A 117 -0.32 -3.88 -8.21
C ILE A 117 -0.03 -2.39 -8.27
N LYS A 118 0.04 -1.77 -7.09
CA LYS A 118 0.54 -0.41 -6.94
C LYS A 118 2.03 -0.33 -7.25
N PRO A 119 2.50 0.55 -8.15
CA PRO A 119 3.91 0.77 -8.43
C PRO A 119 4.69 1.12 -7.16
N LEU A 120 5.94 0.66 -7.06
CA LEU A 120 6.86 1.05 -6.01
C LEU A 120 7.39 2.45 -6.35
N PRO A 121 7.08 3.48 -5.55
CA PRO A 121 7.61 4.80 -5.81
C PRO A 121 9.09 4.90 -5.39
N ASP A 122 9.86 5.66 -6.16
CA ASP A 122 11.31 5.83 -5.95
C ASP A 122 11.64 6.49 -4.61
N PHE A 123 10.76 7.32 -4.07
CA PHE A 123 10.94 7.92 -2.74
C PHE A 123 10.98 6.89 -1.61
N LEU A 124 10.42 5.68 -1.79
CA LEU A 124 10.57 4.60 -0.82
C LEU A 124 11.95 3.92 -0.85
N LEU A 125 12.73 4.19 -1.89
CA LEU A 125 14.08 3.69 -2.08
C LEU A 125 15.16 4.72 -1.70
N ASN A 126 14.74 5.89 -1.18
CA ASN A 126 15.62 6.96 -0.72
C ASN A 126 15.59 7.10 0.81
N TYR A 127 16.75 7.02 1.47
CA TYR A 127 16.82 7.07 2.94
C TYR A 127 16.36 8.41 3.53
N ASP A 128 16.83 9.51 2.96
CA ASP A 128 16.59 10.86 3.50
C ASP A 128 15.10 11.23 3.45
N PHE A 129 14.40 10.78 2.40
CA PHE A 129 12.96 10.94 2.26
C PHE A 129 12.20 10.21 3.37
N TRP A 130 12.64 9.01 3.76
CA TRP A 130 12.05 8.29 4.89
C TRP A 130 12.22 9.08 6.19
N GLU A 131 13.43 9.53 6.48
CA GLU A 131 13.72 10.27 7.71
C GLU A 131 12.89 11.56 7.81
N ALA A 132 12.81 12.32 6.72
CA ALA A 132 12.13 13.61 6.68
C ALA A 132 10.60 13.51 6.71
N ASN A 133 10.01 12.53 5.99
CA ASN A 133 8.58 12.56 5.65
C ASN A 133 7.77 11.34 6.12
N ILE A 134 8.40 10.18 6.38
CA ILE A 134 7.69 8.93 6.68
C ILE A 134 7.87 8.52 8.14
N SER A 135 9.11 8.56 8.63
CA SER A 135 9.52 8.04 9.94
C SER A 135 8.86 8.72 11.15
N CYS A 136 8.41 9.96 11.00
CA CYS A 136 7.73 10.68 12.07
C CYS A 136 6.27 10.25 12.28
N ASP A 137 5.65 9.60 11.28
CA ASP A 137 4.26 9.14 11.36
C ASP A 137 4.21 7.60 11.44
N PRO A 138 3.74 7.02 12.57
CA PRO A 138 3.63 5.59 12.73
C PRO A 138 2.77 4.88 11.68
N GLN A 139 1.71 5.51 11.19
CA GLN A 139 0.81 4.94 10.20
C GLN A 139 1.45 4.93 8.81
N LEU A 140 2.09 6.04 8.41
CA LEU A 140 2.83 6.09 7.15
C LEU A 140 3.99 5.10 7.14
N HIS A 141 4.76 5.04 8.22
CA HIS A 141 5.88 4.11 8.37
C HIS A 141 5.44 2.65 8.20
N ARG A 142 4.36 2.24 8.88
CA ARG A 142 3.83 0.88 8.78
C ARG A 142 3.31 0.52 7.39
N ALA A 143 2.66 1.46 6.72
CA ALA A 143 2.13 1.26 5.36
C ALA A 143 3.27 1.18 4.33
N ALA A 144 4.27 2.07 4.44
CA ALA A 144 5.46 2.09 3.60
C ALA A 144 6.30 0.81 3.75
N CYS A 145 6.52 0.36 5.00
CA CYS A 145 7.19 -0.92 5.30
C CYS A 145 6.41 -2.09 4.66
N GLY A 146 5.08 -2.04 4.72
CA GLY A 146 4.18 -2.97 4.08
C GLY A 146 4.39 -3.07 2.57
N LEU A 147 4.40 -1.93 1.89
CA LEU A 147 4.60 -1.86 0.45
C LEU A 147 6.00 -2.39 0.05
N LEU A 148 7.06 -2.00 0.77
CA LEU A 148 8.40 -2.55 0.55
C LEU A 148 8.44 -4.08 0.73
N TYR A 149 7.82 -4.59 1.79
CA TYR A 149 7.76 -6.03 2.06
C TYR A 149 7.08 -6.79 0.93
N SER A 150 5.98 -6.27 0.39
CA SER A 150 5.33 -6.90 -0.77
C SER A 150 6.23 -6.94 -1.99
N TYR A 151 7.02 -5.89 -2.25
CA TYR A 151 7.94 -5.89 -3.38
C TYR A 151 9.09 -6.89 -3.23
N CYS A 152 9.60 -7.11 -2.01
CA CYS A 152 10.53 -8.23 -1.75
C CYS A 152 9.92 -9.60 -2.07
N GLY A 153 8.60 -9.76 -1.87
CA GLY A 153 7.87 -10.97 -2.24
C GLY A 153 7.59 -11.10 -3.75
N LEU A 154 7.34 -9.97 -4.42
CA LEU A 154 7.07 -9.88 -5.85
C LEU A 154 8.33 -10.06 -6.71
N ILE A 155 9.47 -9.51 -6.28
CA ILE A 155 10.73 -9.51 -7.02
C ILE A 155 11.75 -10.38 -6.28
N ARG A 156 11.77 -11.68 -6.59
CA ARG A 156 12.66 -12.67 -5.94
C ARG A 156 13.87 -13.00 -6.80
N PHE A 157 13.70 -12.96 -8.12
CA PHE A 157 14.72 -13.29 -9.10
C PHE A 157 14.85 -12.19 -10.15
N GLY A 158 15.96 -12.20 -10.90
CA GLY A 158 16.20 -11.19 -11.94
C GLY A 158 15.14 -11.19 -13.05
N HIS A 159 14.47 -12.32 -13.30
CA HIS A 159 13.34 -12.36 -14.23
C HIS A 159 12.09 -11.68 -13.67
N ASP A 160 11.87 -11.69 -12.35
CA ASP A 160 10.77 -10.94 -11.75
C ASP A 160 11.02 -9.43 -11.85
N LEU A 161 12.28 -9.00 -11.70
CA LEU A 161 12.66 -7.59 -11.87
C LEU A 161 12.36 -7.11 -13.29
N ARG A 162 12.74 -7.91 -14.31
CA ARG A 162 12.40 -7.60 -15.70
C ARG A 162 10.90 -7.48 -15.91
N VAL A 163 10.11 -8.38 -15.32
CA VAL A 163 8.64 -8.29 -15.37
C VAL A 163 8.13 -7.01 -14.72
N ALA A 164 8.73 -6.59 -13.59
CA ALA A 164 8.38 -5.36 -12.90
C ALA A 164 8.65 -4.12 -13.79
N GLN A 165 9.81 -4.08 -14.47
CA GLN A 165 10.18 -3.02 -15.41
C GLN A 165 9.25 -2.99 -16.63
N GLU A 166 9.02 -4.14 -17.28
CA GLU A 166 8.08 -4.28 -18.41
C GLU A 166 6.67 -3.83 -18.05
N SER A 167 6.24 -4.07 -16.81
CA SER A 167 4.92 -3.70 -16.29
C SER A 167 4.90 -2.29 -15.68
N ARG A 168 6.00 -1.52 -15.76
CA ARG A 168 6.17 -0.17 -15.20
C ARG A 168 5.82 -0.07 -13.71
N LEU A 169 6.15 -1.11 -12.95
CA LEU A 169 5.93 -1.16 -11.51
C LEU A 169 7.08 -0.56 -10.70
N ILE A 170 8.25 -0.42 -11.31
CA ILE A 170 9.48 0.10 -10.71
C ILE A 170 10.22 0.95 -11.73
N ASN A 171 11.22 1.71 -11.28
CA ASN A 171 12.15 2.41 -12.16
C ASN A 171 12.83 1.45 -13.14
N GLU A 172 12.83 1.80 -14.43
CA GLU A 172 13.39 0.98 -15.51
C GLU A 172 14.91 0.80 -15.40
N ASN A 173 15.59 1.71 -14.71
CA ASN A 173 17.04 1.69 -14.53
C ASN A 173 17.49 0.90 -13.28
N LEU A 174 16.55 0.34 -12.52
CA LEU A 174 16.88 -0.39 -11.30
C LEU A 174 17.64 -1.69 -11.64
N ASP A 175 18.87 -1.82 -11.16
CA ASP A 175 19.69 -3.01 -11.35
C ASP A 175 19.31 -4.14 -10.38
N TYR A 176 19.39 -5.39 -10.86
CA TYR A 176 19.02 -6.57 -10.05
C TYR A 176 19.99 -6.83 -8.91
N ARG A 177 21.29 -6.61 -9.10
CA ARG A 177 22.26 -6.78 -8.01
C ARG A 177 21.98 -5.76 -6.92
N ALA A 178 21.75 -4.50 -7.29
CA ALA A 178 21.38 -3.44 -6.35
C ALA A 178 20.08 -3.80 -5.59
N TRP A 179 19.02 -4.20 -6.30
CA TRP A 179 17.77 -4.64 -5.69
C TRP A 179 17.96 -5.82 -4.73
N SER A 180 18.71 -6.84 -5.14
CA SER A 180 18.94 -8.04 -4.33
C SER A 180 19.69 -7.72 -3.03
N GLU A 181 20.70 -6.84 -3.09
CA GLU A 181 21.41 -6.41 -1.89
C GLU A 181 20.51 -5.58 -0.97
N PHE A 182 19.74 -4.65 -1.53
CA PHE A 182 18.77 -3.87 -0.78
C PHE A 182 17.73 -4.76 -0.08
N ALA A 183 17.09 -5.67 -0.83
CA ALA A 183 16.10 -6.61 -0.30
C ALA A 183 16.67 -7.46 0.86
N ARG A 184 17.93 -7.90 0.74
CA ARG A 184 18.65 -8.65 1.79
C ARG A 184 18.85 -7.84 3.07
N ILE A 185 19.02 -6.52 2.96
CA ILE A 185 19.19 -5.60 4.09
C ILE A 185 17.85 -5.28 4.75
N ILE A 186 16.79 -5.04 3.97
CA ILE A 186 15.48 -4.64 4.53
C ILE A 186 14.66 -5.80 5.08
N LEU A 187 14.71 -6.99 4.49
CA LEU A 187 13.84 -8.10 4.87
C LEU A 187 13.88 -8.48 6.36
N PRO A 188 15.05 -8.55 7.02
CA PRO A 188 15.12 -8.81 8.47
C PRO A 188 14.41 -7.75 9.32
N ASN A 189 14.31 -6.52 8.81
CA ASN A 189 13.68 -5.39 9.49
C ASN A 189 12.18 -5.28 9.18
N LEU A 190 11.66 -6.09 8.24
CA LEU A 190 10.25 -6.09 7.82
C LEU A 190 9.55 -7.33 8.35
N ASN A 191 8.98 -7.24 9.56
CA ASN A 191 8.26 -8.35 10.18
C ASN A 191 6.73 -8.21 10.00
N PRO A 192 6.07 -9.05 9.17
CA PRO A 192 4.62 -9.00 9.01
C PRO A 192 3.84 -9.24 10.29
N LYS A 193 4.39 -10.00 11.24
CA LYS A 193 3.70 -10.33 12.49
C LYS A 193 3.75 -9.19 13.50
N ASP A 194 4.66 -8.22 13.32
CA ASP A 194 4.80 -7.07 14.21
C ASP A 194 3.97 -5.90 13.67
N SER A 195 2.83 -5.66 14.31
CA SER A 195 1.94 -4.56 13.93
C SER A 195 2.47 -3.17 14.29
N ASN A 196 3.60 -3.06 15.00
CA ASN A 196 4.28 -1.78 15.18
C ASN A 196 5.13 -1.43 13.97
N ILE A 197 5.72 -2.44 13.31
CA ILE A 197 6.61 -2.27 12.15
C ILE A 197 5.81 -2.19 10.85
N MET A 198 4.74 -2.97 10.72
CA MET A 198 4.03 -3.12 9.46
C MET A 198 2.52 -3.15 9.63
N ASP A 199 1.79 -2.60 8.66
CA ASP A 199 0.33 -2.67 8.70
C ASP A 199 -0.16 -4.12 8.52
N LYS A 200 -1.19 -4.50 9.29
CA LYS A 200 -1.75 -5.86 9.27
C LYS A 200 -2.27 -6.28 7.89
N ARG A 201 -2.61 -5.32 7.02
CA ARG A 201 -2.96 -5.60 5.62
C ARG A 201 -1.89 -6.46 4.94
N PHE A 202 -0.61 -6.21 5.21
CA PHE A 202 0.51 -6.88 4.54
C PHE A 202 0.90 -8.22 5.17
N GLN A 203 0.18 -8.68 6.20
CA GLN A 203 0.22 -10.08 6.63
C GLN A 203 -0.37 -11.02 5.59
N TYR A 204 -1.24 -10.48 4.73
CA TYR A 204 -1.92 -11.18 3.67
C TYR A 204 -1.34 -10.73 2.33
N GLY A 205 -0.71 -11.63 1.58
CA GLY A 205 -0.16 -11.29 0.27
C GLY A 205 -1.27 -10.93 -0.71
N GLU A 206 -1.90 -11.95 -1.28
CA GLU A 206 -2.91 -11.78 -2.33
C GLU A 206 -4.34 -11.89 -1.81
N LEU A 207 -5.19 -10.92 -2.17
CA LEU A 207 -6.59 -10.88 -1.78
C LEU A 207 -7.51 -11.09 -2.98
N ARG A 208 -8.44 -12.03 -2.89
CA ARG A 208 -9.41 -12.26 -3.96
C ARG A 208 -10.56 -11.25 -3.85
N LEU A 209 -10.79 -10.48 -4.91
CA LEU A 209 -11.79 -9.42 -4.96
C LEU A 209 -13.21 -9.90 -4.58
N ASN A 210 -13.67 -11.04 -5.12
CA ASN A 210 -14.99 -11.60 -4.77
C ASN A 210 -15.13 -11.90 -3.27
N ARG A 211 -14.06 -12.32 -2.60
CA ARG A 211 -14.11 -12.60 -1.16
C ARG A 211 -14.12 -11.31 -0.34
N LEU A 212 -13.39 -10.28 -0.80
CA LEU A 212 -13.49 -8.94 -0.22
C LEU A 212 -14.93 -8.43 -0.34
N ASP A 213 -15.55 -8.54 -1.51
CA ASP A 213 -16.96 -8.15 -1.72
C ASP A 213 -17.92 -8.84 -0.75
N THR A 214 -17.71 -10.14 -0.55
CA THR A 214 -18.53 -10.93 0.38
C THR A 214 -18.44 -10.37 1.79
N ILE A 215 -17.26 -9.94 2.25
CA ILE A 215 -17.16 -9.27 3.54
C ILE A 215 -17.90 -7.95 3.54
N TYR A 216 -17.76 -7.10 2.51
CA TYR A 216 -18.45 -5.81 2.51
C TYR A 216 -19.97 -5.93 2.45
N ARG A 217 -20.48 -6.92 1.69
CA ARG A 217 -21.91 -7.16 1.53
C ARG A 217 -22.56 -7.73 2.80
N TYR A 218 -21.84 -8.57 3.54
CA TYR A 218 -22.39 -9.33 4.67
C TYR A 218 -21.77 -8.96 6.03
N SER A 219 -20.87 -7.97 6.09
CA SER A 219 -20.32 -7.50 7.36
C SER A 219 -21.39 -6.71 8.13
N PRO A 220 -21.66 -7.08 9.39
CA PRO A 220 -22.70 -6.46 10.20
C PRO A 220 -22.41 -5.00 10.60
N TYR A 221 -21.19 -4.49 10.35
CA TYR A 221 -20.79 -3.12 10.68
C TYR A 221 -21.51 -2.03 9.84
N LYS A 222 -22.22 -2.39 8.76
CA LYS A 222 -23.02 -1.45 7.94
C LYS A 222 -24.52 -1.49 8.19
N PHE A 223 -25.04 -2.33 9.08
CA PHE A 223 -26.46 -2.30 9.50
C PHE A 223 -26.69 -1.29 10.64
N SER A 224 -26.17 -0.06 10.52
CA SER A 224 -26.66 1.03 11.36
C SER A 224 -27.98 1.52 10.76
N ILE A 225 -29.08 1.33 11.48
CA ILE A 225 -30.45 1.67 11.05
C ILE A 225 -30.57 3.18 10.71
N SER A 226 -29.66 4.02 11.24
CA SER A 226 -29.56 5.45 10.93
C SER A 226 -29.14 5.76 9.49
N SER A 227 -28.28 4.95 8.85
CA SER A 227 -27.83 5.19 7.47
C SER A 227 -28.87 4.78 6.42
N ILE A 228 -29.82 3.91 6.80
CA ILE A 228 -30.94 3.48 5.96
C ILE A 228 -32.03 4.57 5.91
N LEU A 229 -32.21 5.36 6.98
CA LEU A 229 -33.22 6.41 7.06
C LEU A 229 -32.82 7.73 6.36
N GLN A 230 -31.55 7.93 6.02
CA GLN A 230 -31.04 9.16 5.38
C GLN A 230 -30.92 9.10 3.84
N GLY A 231 -31.30 7.98 3.22
CA GLY A 231 -31.62 7.94 1.79
C GLY A 231 -30.49 8.17 0.78
N PHE A 232 -29.18 8.13 1.14
CA PHE A 232 -28.07 8.33 0.17
C PHE A 232 -26.72 7.74 0.67
N PRO A 233 -25.68 7.58 -0.18
CA PRO A 233 -25.03 6.31 -0.51
C PRO A 233 -23.62 6.18 0.09
N HIS A 234 -23.44 6.49 1.37
CA HIS A 234 -22.12 6.37 2.02
C HIS A 234 -21.58 4.92 2.03
N ALA A 235 -22.44 3.92 1.79
CA ALA A 235 -22.05 2.53 1.71
C ALA A 235 -21.21 2.20 0.45
N LEU A 236 -21.37 2.96 -0.65
CA LEU A 236 -20.75 2.67 -1.95
C LEU A 236 -19.32 3.21 -2.08
N THR A 237 -19.01 4.37 -1.50
CA THR A 237 -17.69 5.02 -1.61
C THR A 237 -16.57 4.28 -0.88
N GLU A 238 -16.88 3.49 0.14
CA GLU A 238 -15.90 2.65 0.85
C GLU A 238 -15.81 1.21 0.29
N SER A 239 -16.74 0.83 -0.57
CA SER A 239 -16.81 -0.53 -1.13
C SER A 239 -15.98 -0.63 -2.41
N TYR A 240 -15.54 -1.84 -2.78
CA TYR A 240 -14.86 -2.07 -4.07
C TYR A 240 -15.79 -1.93 -5.28
N VAL A 241 -17.04 -1.47 -5.09
CA VAL A 241 -18.10 -1.44 -6.13
C VAL A 241 -17.71 -0.64 -7.38
N PRO A 242 -17.08 0.55 -7.31
CA PRO A 242 -16.64 1.23 -8.54
C PRO A 242 -15.68 0.39 -9.40
N TYR A 243 -14.80 -0.40 -8.77
CA TYR A 243 -13.93 -1.36 -9.46
C TYR A 243 -14.69 -2.60 -9.93
N MET A 244 -15.74 -3.02 -9.21
CA MET A 244 -16.65 -4.06 -9.68
C MET A 244 -17.41 -3.64 -10.93
N ASP A 245 -17.85 -2.39 -11.01
CA ASP A 245 -18.58 -1.86 -12.15
C ASP A 245 -17.68 -1.75 -13.38
N GLN A 246 -16.45 -1.22 -13.20
CA GLN A 246 -15.42 -1.29 -14.25
C GLN A 246 -15.09 -2.74 -14.65
N TYR A 247 -15.03 -3.67 -13.70
CA TYR A 247 -14.77 -5.09 -13.95
C TYR A 247 -15.93 -5.81 -14.65
N ASN A 248 -17.18 -5.48 -14.33
CA ASN A 248 -18.36 -6.06 -14.96
C ASN A 248 -18.51 -5.53 -16.40
N ASN A 249 -18.22 -4.25 -16.61
CA ASN A 249 -18.31 -3.60 -17.93
C ASN A 249 -17.13 -3.94 -18.85
N ALA A 250 -15.94 -4.25 -18.33
CA ALA A 250 -14.79 -4.69 -19.13
C ALA A 250 -14.87 -6.16 -19.60
N VAL A 251 -16.00 -6.84 -19.37
CA VAL A 251 -16.25 -8.25 -19.69
C VAL A 251 -17.47 -8.41 -20.61
N SER A 252 -17.96 -7.32 -21.20
CA SER A 252 -18.97 -7.35 -22.27
C SER A 252 -18.32 -7.17 -23.64
#